data_AF-A0A392P8R5-F1
#
_entry.id   AF-A0A392P8R5-F1
#
_cell.length_a   1.000
_cell.length_b   1.000
_cell.length_c   1.000
_cell.angle_alpha   90.00
_cell.angle_beta   90.00
_cell.angle_gamma   90.00
#
_symmetry.space_group_name_H-M   'P 1'
#
loop_
_entity.id
_entity.type
_entity.pdbx_description
1 polymer ?
#
loop_
_entity_poly.entity_id
_entity_poly.type
_entity_poly.pdbx_seq_one_letter_code
_entity_poly.pdbx_strand_id
1 'polypeptide(L)'
;FCGKALNCLDIGGDGSALIAAGGSDPVVRIWDPRKPGTSAPVLQFASHTSWVSSCKWHDKSPFHLLSSSYDGKVMLWDLRTAWSLSVIESHSDKV
;
A
#
# COMPACT_ATOMS: atom_id res chain seq x y z
N PHE A 1 9.48 5.58 12.86
CA PHE A 1 10.19 4.64 11.98
C PHE A 1 11.19 3.86 12.82
N CYS A 2 10.80 2.71 13.37
CA CYS A 2 11.68 1.85 14.15
C CYS A 2 12.21 0.77 13.19
N GLY A 3 13.46 0.89 12.73
CA GLY A 3 14.33 -0.19 12.23
C GLY A 3 13.86 -1.14 11.13
N LYS A 4 12.66 -1.00 10.56
CA LYS A 4 12.09 -1.94 9.59
C LYS A 4 12.39 -1.49 8.16
N ALA A 5 12.78 -2.45 7.32
CA ALA A 5 13.07 -2.20 5.92
C ALA A 5 11.78 -1.80 5.19
N LEU A 6 11.89 -0.74 4.38
CA LEU A 6 10.90 -0.44 3.35
C LEU A 6 11.27 -1.29 2.14
N ASN A 7 10.34 -2.14 1.71
CA ASN A 7 10.56 -3.04 0.58
C ASN A 7 10.04 -2.40 -0.71
N CYS A 8 9.03 -1.55 -0.60
CA CYS A 8 8.38 -0.94 -1.73
C CYS A 8 7.92 0.47 -1.41
N LEU A 9 8.01 1.33 -2.42
CA LEU A 9 7.52 2.69 -2.41
C LEU A 9 6.99 2.98 -3.81
N ASP A 10 5.86 3.67 -3.89
CA ASP A 10 5.30 4.09 -5.16
C ASP A 10 4.52 5.40 -5.01
N ILE A 11 4.44 6.16 -6.08
CA ILE A 11 3.76 7.46 -6.12
C ILE A 11 2.58 7.43 -7.08
N GLY A 12 1.44 7.96 -6.65
CA GLY A 12 0.20 7.93 -7.42
C GLY A 12 -0.88 8.81 -6.82
N GLY A 13 -2.15 8.52 -7.08
CA GLY A 13 -3.26 9.32 -6.55
C GLY A 13 -3.69 10.49 -7.42
N ASP A 14 -4.63 11.27 -6.90
CA ASP A 14 -5.25 12.39 -7.61
C ASP A 14 -4.22 13.50 -7.88
N GLY A 15 -3.66 13.49 -9.08
CA GLY A 15 -2.52 14.32 -9.48
C GLY A 15 -1.15 13.85 -8.97
N SER A 16 -0.93 12.54 -8.82
CA SER A 16 0.38 11.91 -8.53
C SER A 16 1.11 12.43 -7.28
N ALA A 17 0.38 12.90 -6.27
CA ALA A 17 1.00 13.41 -5.05
C ALA A 17 1.00 12.41 -3.89
N LEU A 18 0.18 11.36 -3.92
CA LEU A 18 0.12 10.41 -2.81
C LEU A 18 1.30 9.45 -2.90
N ILE A 19 1.97 9.24 -1.77
CA ILE A 19 3.06 8.28 -1.65
C ILE A 19 2.50 7.06 -0.93
N ALA A 20 2.61 5.88 -1.53
CA ALA A 20 2.37 4.61 -0.84
C ALA A 20 3.71 3.95 -0.52
N ALA A 21 3.80 3.31 0.63
CA ALA A 21 4.95 2.46 0.95
C ALA A 21 4.53 1.28 1.82
N GLY A 22 5.20 0.18 1.55
CA GLY A 22 5.11 -1.07 2.30
C GLY A 22 6.51 -1.53 2.71
N GLY A 23 6.57 -2.38 3.72
CA GLY A 23 7.84 -2.87 4.23
C GLY A 23 7.68 -4.18 4.97
N SER A 24 8.57 -4.43 5.93
CA SER A 24 8.46 -5.60 6.81
C SER A 24 7.23 -5.59 7.72
N ASP A 25 6.51 -4.47 7.79
CA ASP A 25 5.20 -4.42 8.41
C ASP A 25 4.14 -4.98 7.45
N PRO A 26 3.13 -5.69 7.95
CA PRO A 26 1.97 -6.14 7.17
C PRO A 26 1.01 -4.99 6.83
N VAL A 27 1.53 -3.77 6.78
CA VAL A 27 0.75 -2.55 6.73
C VAL A 27 1.27 -1.65 5.63
N VAL A 28 0.42 -1.41 4.65
CA VAL A 28 0.68 -0.41 3.62
C VAL A 28 0.24 0.95 4.15
N ARG A 29 1.10 1.94 4.04
CA ARG A 29 0.84 3.30 4.53
C ARG A 29 0.84 4.25 3.34
N ILE A 30 -0.03 5.26 3.42
CA ILE A 30 -0.14 6.30 2.40
C ILE A 30 0.07 7.66 3.04
N TRP A 31 0.87 8.50 2.39
CA TRP A 31 1.16 9.87 2.80
C TRP A 31 0.73 10.86 1.73
N ASP A 32 0.24 12.01 2.20
CA ASP A 32 -0.05 13.16 1.35
C ASP A 32 0.96 14.28 1.67
N PRO A 33 1.94 14.54 0.79
CA PRO A 33 2.95 15.57 0.96
C PRO A 33 2.37 16.99 0.82
N ARG A 34 1.13 17.14 0.33
CA ARG A 34 0.47 18.46 0.21
C ARG A 34 -0.03 18.99 1.56
N LYS A 35 0.02 18.17 2.63
CA LYS A 35 -0.28 18.59 4.00
C LYS A 35 1.01 18.82 4.80
N PRO A 36 1.62 20.01 4.70
CA PRO A 36 2.84 20.33 5.46
C PRO A 36 2.54 20.29 6.96
N GLY A 37 3.26 19.44 7.69
CA GLY A 37 3.20 19.38 9.16
C GLY A 37 2.69 18.06 9.75
N THR A 38 2.12 17.17 8.94
CA THR A 38 1.65 15.86 9.42
C THR A 38 2.55 14.76 8.88
N SER A 39 3.52 14.32 9.70
CA SER A 39 4.32 13.11 9.41
C SER A 39 3.51 11.81 9.57
N ALA A 40 2.22 11.92 9.91
CA ALA A 40 1.33 10.79 10.06
C ALA A 40 0.82 10.33 8.67
N PRO A 41 0.71 9.01 8.45
CA PRO A 41 0.06 8.49 7.26
C PRO A 41 -1.41 8.94 7.23
N VAL A 42 -1.88 9.33 6.05
CA VAL A 42 -3.28 9.71 5.82
C VAL A 42 -4.17 8.48 5.84
N LEU A 43 -3.67 7.38 5.28
CA LEU A 43 -4.35 6.09 5.25
C LEU A 43 -3.39 4.98 5.63
N GLN A 44 -3.93 3.98 6.31
CA GLN A 44 -3.21 2.82 6.77
C GLN A 44 -4.02 1.56 6.48
N PHE A 45 -3.45 0.67 5.69
CA PHE A 45 -4.06 -0.54 5.20
C PHE A 45 -3.42 -1.76 5.87
N ALA A 46 -4.06 -2.26 6.91
CA ALA A 46 -3.58 -3.38 7.72
C ALA A 46 -4.43 -4.64 7.48
N SER A 47 -4.33 -5.22 6.28
CA SER A 47 -5.02 -6.49 5.97
C SER A 47 -4.08 -7.64 5.63
N HIS A 48 -2.85 -7.36 5.21
CA HIS A 48 -1.86 -8.42 5.01
C HIS A 48 -1.53 -9.10 6.34
N THR A 49 -1.14 -10.37 6.27
CA THR A 49 -0.71 -11.14 7.45
C THR A 49 0.81 -11.25 7.53
N SER A 50 1.51 -10.86 6.46
CA SER A 50 2.96 -10.89 6.33
C SER A 50 3.52 -9.58 5.76
N TRP A 51 4.84 -9.44 5.71
CA TRP A 51 5.55 -8.34 5.03
C TRP A 51 5.07 -8.10 3.60
N VAL A 52 4.93 -6.82 3.27
CA VAL A 52 4.58 -6.35 1.93
C VAL A 52 5.85 -6.36 1.08
N SER A 53 5.81 -7.07 -0.03
CA SER A 53 6.94 -7.17 -0.96
C SER A 53 6.91 -6.04 -1.99
N SER A 54 5.73 -5.72 -2.52
CA SER A 54 5.55 -4.69 -3.53
C SER A 54 4.25 -3.92 -3.37
N CYS A 55 4.24 -2.66 -3.79
CA CYS A 55 3.05 -1.84 -3.91
C CYS A 55 3.11 -1.09 -5.24
N LYS A 56 1.97 -1.00 -5.94
CA LYS A 56 1.87 -0.29 -7.21
C LYS A 56 0.53 0.44 -7.32
N TRP A 57 0.59 1.71 -7.69
CA TRP A 57 -0.57 2.52 -8.02
C TRP A 57 -1.12 2.18 -9.41
N HIS A 58 -2.43 2.34 -9.56
CA HIS A 58 -3.08 2.19 -10.85
C HIS A 58 -3.01 3.49 -11.66
N ASP A 59 -2.46 3.43 -12.88
CA ASP A 59 -2.21 4.62 -13.71
C ASP A 59 -3.49 5.35 -14.16
N LYS A 60 -4.60 4.62 -14.36
CA LYS A 60 -5.88 5.22 -14.82
C LYS A 60 -6.84 5.59 -13.71
N SER A 61 -6.67 5.01 -12.53
CA SER A 61 -7.59 5.18 -11.41
C SER A 61 -6.78 5.63 -10.21
N PRO A 62 -6.75 6.93 -9.91
CA PRO A 62 -5.93 7.45 -8.83
C PRO A 62 -6.30 6.86 -7.47
N PHE A 63 -7.49 6.29 -7.34
CA PHE A 63 -8.00 5.72 -6.10
C PHE A 63 -7.56 4.27 -5.85
N HIS A 64 -7.03 3.57 -6.87
CA HIS A 64 -6.71 2.15 -6.78
C HIS A 64 -5.23 1.91 -6.53
N LEU A 65 -4.93 1.14 -5.50
CA LEU A 65 -3.57 0.68 -5.18
C LEU A 65 -3.56 -0.85 -5.12
N LEU A 66 -2.55 -1.46 -5.72
CA LEU A 66 -2.25 -2.87 -5.54
C LEU A 66 -1.11 -3.05 -4.54
N SER A 67 -1.21 -4.06 -3.70
CA SER A 67 -0.10 -4.53 -2.89
C SER A 67 0.02 -6.03 -2.97
N SER A 68 1.26 -6.52 -3.04
CA SER A 68 1.60 -7.92 -2.90
C SER A 68 2.29 -8.14 -1.56
N SER A 69 1.95 -9.26 -0.94
CA SER A 69 2.54 -9.69 0.30
C SER A 69 3.01 -11.13 0.16
N TYR A 70 3.97 -11.46 1.01
CA TYR A 70 4.55 -12.80 1.10
C TYR A 70 3.60 -13.82 1.75
N ASP A 71 2.40 -13.39 2.13
CA ASP A 71 1.29 -14.27 2.51
C ASP A 71 0.65 -14.97 1.30
N GLY A 72 1.15 -14.74 0.08
CA GLY A 72 0.61 -15.31 -1.15
C GLY A 72 -0.57 -14.50 -1.72
N LYS A 73 -0.94 -13.39 -1.07
CA LYS A 73 -2.12 -12.60 -1.40
C LYS A 73 -1.71 -11.29 -2.07
N VAL A 74 -2.42 -10.99 -3.15
CA VAL A 74 -2.41 -9.67 -3.77
C VAL A 74 -3.71 -8.97 -3.38
N MET A 75 -3.60 -7.78 -2.80
CA MET A 75 -4.75 -7.00 -2.38
C MET A 75 -4.90 -5.77 -3.25
N LEU A 76 -6.14 -5.51 -3.68
CA LEU A 76 -6.54 -4.27 -4.33
C LEU A 76 -7.22 -3.39 -3.29
N TRP A 77 -6.71 -2.18 -3.14
CA TRP A 77 -7.18 -1.17 -2.22
C TRP A 77 -7.86 -0.04 -2.96
N ASP A 78 -8.94 0.48 -2.37
CA ASP A 78 -9.55 1.73 -2.79
C ASP A 78 -9.39 2.79 -1.69
N LEU A 79 -8.74 3.88 -2.05
CA LEU A 79 -8.55 5.07 -1.22
C LEU A 79 -9.87 5.67 -0.73
N ARG A 80 -10.97 5.52 -1.47
CA ARG A 80 -12.26 6.13 -1.13
C ARG A 80 -12.96 5.43 0.03
N THR A 81 -12.87 4.11 0.07
CA THR A 81 -13.53 3.27 1.08
C THR A 81 -12.58 2.92 2.22
N ALA A 82 -11.29 3.17 2.03
CA ALA A 82 -10.22 2.75 2.91
C ALA A 82 -10.21 1.24 3.19
N TRP A 83 -10.81 0.43 2.31
CA TRP A 83 -10.96 -1.01 2.47
C TRP A 83 -10.31 -1.78 1.31
N SER A 84 -9.95 -3.04 1.58
CA SER A 84 -9.53 -3.99 0.55
C SER A 84 -10.74 -4.35 -0.30
N LEU A 85 -10.77 -3.89 -1.55
CA LEU A 85 -11.83 -4.21 -2.52
C LEU A 85 -11.80 -5.68 -2.93
N SER A 86 -10.60 -6.25 -3.04
CA SER A 86 -10.44 -7.62 -3.51
C SER A 86 -9.15 -8.19 -2.99
N VAL A 87 -9.23 -9.45 -2.54
CA VAL A 87 -8.09 -10.26 -2.16
C VAL A 87 -7.96 -11.34 -3.21
N ILE A 88 -6.87 -11.30 -3.96
CA ILE A 88 -6.55 -12.26 -5.00
C ILE A 88 -5.53 -13.22 -4.40
N GLU A 89 -5.96 -14.43 -4.08
CA GLU A 89 -5.11 -15.53 -3.64
C GLU A 89 -4.58 -16.25 -4.87
N SER A 90 -3.56 -15.67 -5.52
CA SER A 90 -3.05 -16.21 -6.78
C SER A 90 -1.91 -17.23 -6.58
N HIS A 91 -1.18 -17.16 -5.46
CA HIS A 91 0.03 -17.95 -5.28
C HIS A 91 0.06 -18.66 -3.92
N SER A 92 0.28 -19.98 -3.94
CA SER A 92 0.57 -20.80 -2.75
C SER A 92 2.02 -20.67 -2.27
N ASP A 93 2.82 -19.79 -2.88
CA ASP A 93 4.23 -19.56 -2.57
C ASP A 93 4.57 -18.06 -2.65
N LYS A 94 5.79 -17.69 -2.22
CA LYS A 94 6.23 -16.31 -1.92
C LYS A 94 6.10 -15.36 -3.13
N VAL A 95 5.53 -14.17 -2.90
CA VAL A 95 5.29 -13.11 -3.92
C VAL A 95 6.08 -11.85 -3.62
#